data_AF-A0A376AEF9-F1
#
_entry.id   AF-A0A376AEF9-F1
#
_cell.length_a   1.000
_cell.length_b   1.000
_cell.length_c   1.000
_cell.angle_alpha   90.00
_cell.angle_beta   90.00
_cell.angle_gamma   90.00
#
_symmetry.space_group_name_H-M   'P 1'
#
loop_
_entity.id
_entity.type
_entity.pdbx_description
1 polymer ?
#
loop_
_entity_poly.entity_id
_entity_poly.type
_entity_poly.pdbx_seq_one_letter_code
_entity_poly.pdbx_strand_id
1 'polypeptide(L)'
;MLDPIIAFFQRVFAAIGRGIGMVVAAIFWPFLAAHSWYQRRNWLIKIPVLLFVLVLIGFYGQFIWRTQVWYGFDPEFAQAYKFPARQVAAGQENAAKPGTCQNSAIVTVVADLTDTNVNQNIWISSSLIYKLGLFGMDWDHTPFFDNKASFQRGANQVARRVAIELADNLGRVRGTSSINNDLQDARGNIQFDEGTWYFGTDPLGFKTPTPNYYRSAVESWRKFNSSLETCAAIFDARADNLVQLLDRMASDLGNTSDILRRRSEEFNAGWFDTRADDRFWFAYGQLYAQYALLQATRADFVDVIRDRNLTAIWTQMEQQLQGALRIRPAIISNGSEDGWIMPTHLATMGFYILRVRSNMVELRSVLDR
;
A
#
# COMPACT_ATOMS: atom_id res chain seq x y z
N MET A 1 15.60 46.65 -35.44
CA MET A 1 16.31 46.09 -34.26
C MET A 1 15.80 44.72 -33.81
N LEU A 2 14.76 44.13 -34.43
CA LEU A 2 14.20 42.82 -34.04
C LEU A 2 14.82 41.61 -34.78
N ASP A 3 15.42 41.82 -35.96
CA ASP A 3 16.01 40.73 -36.78
C ASP A 3 17.14 39.92 -36.09
N PRO A 4 18.06 40.54 -35.32
CA PRO A 4 19.13 39.77 -34.64
C PRO A 4 18.59 38.85 -33.55
N ILE A 5 17.49 39.24 -32.90
CA ILE A 5 16.86 38.48 -31.81
C ILE A 5 16.12 37.28 -32.40
N ILE A 6 15.38 37.46 -33.50
CA ILE A 6 14.69 36.38 -34.20
C ILE A 6 15.70 35.35 -34.74
N ALA A 7 16.82 35.81 -35.31
CA ALA A 7 17.89 34.92 -35.79
C ALA A 7 18.57 34.15 -34.65
N PHE A 8 18.71 34.74 -33.46
CA PHE A 8 19.21 34.06 -32.26
C PHE A 8 18.26 32.94 -31.81
N PHE A 9 16.96 33.24 -31.67
CA PHE A 9 15.97 32.22 -31.29
C PHE A 9 15.86 31.10 -32.32
N GLN A 10 15.92 31.40 -33.63
CA GLN A 10 15.94 30.36 -34.67
C GLN A 10 17.17 29.44 -34.56
N ARG A 11 18.36 29.99 -34.26
CA ARG A 11 19.56 29.18 -34.03
C ARG A 11 19.47 28.32 -32.76
N VAL A 12 18.90 28.87 -31.69
CA VAL A 12 18.67 28.14 -30.43
C VAL A 12 17.67 27.00 -30.63
N PHE A 13 16.51 27.26 -31.26
CA PHE A 13 15.52 26.21 -31.57
C PHE A 13 16.08 25.16 -32.53
N ALA A 14 16.87 25.54 -33.53
CA ALA A 14 17.55 24.58 -34.42
C ALA A 14 18.65 23.77 -33.72
N ALA A 15 19.33 24.35 -32.72
CA ALA A 15 20.29 23.63 -31.89
C ALA A 15 19.60 22.65 -30.94
N ILE A 16 18.49 23.06 -30.31
CA ILE A 16 17.64 22.20 -29.47
C ILE A 16 17.05 21.07 -30.31
N GLY A 17 16.49 21.37 -31.49
CA GLY A 17 15.96 20.36 -32.41
C GLY A 17 17.00 19.35 -32.88
N ARG A 18 18.24 19.79 -33.14
CA ARG A 18 19.37 18.90 -33.44
C ARG A 18 19.82 18.08 -32.23
N GLY A 19 19.82 18.67 -31.04
CA GLY A 19 20.11 17.98 -29.78
C GLY A 19 19.10 16.86 -29.51
N ILE A 20 17.81 17.17 -29.62
CA ILE A 20 16.72 16.19 -29.53
C ILE A 20 16.89 15.12 -30.61
N GLY A 21 17.13 15.50 -31.87
CA GLY A 21 17.36 14.57 -32.97
C GLY A 21 18.54 13.62 -32.74
N MET A 22 19.64 14.10 -32.15
CA MET A 22 20.79 13.26 -31.80
C MET A 22 20.51 12.31 -30.64
N VAL A 23 19.76 12.75 -29.63
CA VAL A 23 19.33 11.89 -28.51
C VAL A 23 18.37 10.81 -29.00
N VAL A 24 17.39 11.18 -29.83
CA VAL A 24 16.47 10.23 -30.48
C VAL A 24 17.25 9.25 -31.35
N ALA A 25 18.17 9.73 -32.18
CA ALA A 25 19.02 8.86 -33.00
C ALA A 25 19.88 7.92 -32.14
N ALA A 26 20.47 8.40 -31.03
CA ALA A 26 21.25 7.56 -30.12
C ALA A 26 20.40 6.48 -29.44
N ILE A 27 19.15 6.80 -29.07
CA ILE A 27 18.19 5.84 -28.51
C ILE A 27 17.79 4.79 -29.56
N PHE A 28 17.52 5.21 -30.81
CA PHE A 28 17.04 4.31 -31.87
C PHE A 28 18.16 3.57 -32.63
N TRP A 29 19.40 4.05 -32.59
CA TRP A 29 20.56 3.44 -33.25
C TRP A 29 20.79 1.97 -32.88
N PRO A 30 20.77 1.55 -31.60
CA PRO A 30 20.91 0.12 -31.26
C PRO A 30 19.78 -0.73 -31.86
N PHE A 31 18.56 -0.20 -31.97
CA PHE A 31 17.43 -0.91 -32.60
C PHE A 31 17.58 -0.99 -34.13
N LEU A 32 18.05 0.07 -34.78
CA LEU A 32 18.32 0.09 -36.22
C LEU A 32 19.53 -0.78 -36.60
N ALA A 33 20.58 -0.76 -35.77
CA ALA A 33 21.75 -1.62 -35.90
C ALA A 33 21.35 -3.10 -35.74
N ALA A 34 20.58 -3.42 -34.70
CA ALA A 34 20.02 -4.77 -34.50
C ALA A 34 19.13 -5.20 -35.67
N HIS A 35 18.30 -4.30 -36.21
CA HIS A 35 17.45 -4.57 -37.38
C HIS A 35 18.27 -4.88 -38.64
N SER A 36 19.29 -4.07 -38.94
CA SER A 36 20.18 -4.29 -40.09
C SER A 36 21.03 -5.55 -39.96
N TRP A 37 21.47 -5.90 -38.75
CA TRP A 37 22.16 -7.15 -38.42
C TRP A 37 21.24 -8.37 -38.59
N TYR A 38 19.98 -8.25 -38.13
CA TYR A 38 18.95 -9.27 -38.27
C TYR A 38 18.60 -9.55 -39.74
N GLN A 39 18.47 -8.52 -40.59
CA GLN A 39 18.13 -8.69 -42.01
C GLN A 39 19.13 -9.56 -42.78
N ARG A 40 20.43 -9.44 -42.48
CA ARG A 40 21.52 -10.16 -43.17
C ARG A 40 21.71 -11.62 -42.76
N ARG A 41 20.91 -12.13 -41.81
CA ARG A 41 21.08 -13.49 -41.23
C ARG A 41 20.07 -14.51 -41.77
N ASN A 42 20.43 -15.80 -41.72
CA ASN A 42 19.57 -16.90 -42.14
C ASN A 42 18.33 -17.07 -41.24
N TRP A 43 17.25 -17.61 -41.81
CA TRP A 43 15.95 -17.82 -41.13
C TRP A 43 16.04 -18.66 -39.85
N LEU A 44 17.05 -19.55 -39.75
CA LEU A 44 17.36 -20.34 -38.55
C LEU A 44 17.70 -19.50 -37.31
N ILE A 45 18.22 -18.28 -37.47
CA ILE A 45 18.49 -17.35 -36.35
C ILE A 45 17.34 -16.35 -36.18
N LYS A 46 16.69 -16.00 -37.29
CA LYS A 46 15.57 -15.05 -37.28
C LYS A 46 14.37 -15.54 -36.48
N ILE A 47 14.00 -16.81 -36.64
CA ILE A 47 12.83 -17.40 -35.97
C ILE A 47 13.00 -17.43 -34.44
N PRO A 48 14.11 -17.95 -33.86
CA PRO A 48 14.31 -17.93 -32.41
C PRO A 48 14.34 -16.52 -31.82
N VAL A 49 15.00 -15.57 -32.49
CA VAL A 49 15.07 -14.18 -32.02
C VAL A 49 13.69 -13.51 -32.05
N LEU A 50 12.92 -13.71 -33.11
CA LEU A 50 11.55 -13.19 -33.21
C LEU A 50 10.65 -13.79 -32.14
N LEU A 51 10.75 -15.10 -31.89
CA LEU A 51 10.02 -15.78 -30.83
C LEU A 51 10.40 -15.23 -29.45
N PHE A 52 11.70 -15.02 -29.18
CA PHE A 52 12.16 -14.42 -27.94
C PHE A 52 11.60 -13.00 -27.74
N VAL A 53 11.61 -12.16 -28.77
CA VAL A 53 11.03 -10.81 -28.72
C VAL A 53 9.52 -10.86 -28.48
N LEU A 54 8.78 -11.74 -29.16
CA LEU A 54 7.34 -11.90 -28.94
C LEU A 54 7.02 -12.36 -27.51
N VAL A 55 7.80 -13.29 -26.98
CA VAL A 55 7.69 -13.73 -25.58
C VAL A 55 7.94 -12.56 -24.63
N LEU A 56 8.99 -11.77 -24.87
CA LEU A 56 9.31 -10.58 -24.07
C LEU A 56 8.18 -9.54 -24.13
N ILE A 57 7.66 -9.23 -25.32
CA ILE A 57 6.50 -8.34 -25.49
C ILE A 57 5.29 -8.87 -24.72
N GLY A 58 5.01 -10.17 -24.78
CA GLY A 58 3.93 -10.80 -24.01
C GLY A 58 4.10 -10.63 -22.50
N PHE A 59 5.30 -10.89 -21.97
CA PHE A 59 5.61 -10.72 -20.55
C PHE A 59 5.48 -9.27 -20.08
N TYR A 60 6.02 -8.30 -20.84
CA TYR A 60 5.91 -6.88 -20.52
C TYR A 60 4.48 -6.36 -20.68
N GLY A 61 3.75 -6.78 -21.71
CA GLY A 61 2.34 -6.45 -21.89
C GLY A 61 1.47 -6.96 -20.73
N GLN A 62 1.73 -8.18 -20.27
CA GLN A 62 1.07 -8.74 -19.10
C GLN A 62 1.48 -8.03 -17.80
N PHE A 63 2.71 -7.54 -17.69
CA PHE A 63 3.17 -6.74 -16.54
C PHE A 63 2.48 -5.36 -16.51
N ILE A 64 2.41 -4.68 -17.66
CA ILE A 64 1.69 -3.41 -17.83
C ILE A 64 0.22 -3.59 -17.44
N TRP A 65 -0.45 -4.64 -17.95
CA TRP A 65 -1.83 -4.92 -17.57
C TRP A 65 -2.00 -5.10 -16.05
N ARG A 66 -1.12 -5.88 -15.41
CA ARG A 66 -1.20 -6.14 -13.96
C ARG A 66 -0.94 -4.90 -13.10
N THR A 67 -0.10 -3.98 -13.56
CA THR A 67 0.24 -2.74 -12.82
C THR A 67 -0.81 -1.65 -13.03
N GLN A 68 -1.42 -1.58 -14.22
CA GLN A 68 -2.41 -0.55 -14.58
C GLN A 68 -3.85 -0.91 -14.20
N VAL A 69 -4.20 -2.21 -14.15
CA VAL A 69 -5.56 -2.64 -13.78
C VAL A 69 -5.64 -2.94 -12.28
N TRP A 70 -6.51 -2.21 -11.60
CA TRP A 70 -6.79 -2.34 -10.16
C TRP A 70 -8.15 -3.02 -9.99
N TYR A 71 -8.16 -4.25 -9.50
CA TYR A 71 -9.39 -5.01 -9.29
C TYR A 71 -9.92 -4.75 -7.88
N GLY A 72 -11.24 -4.55 -7.74
CA GLY A 72 -11.87 -4.39 -6.43
C GLY A 72 -11.40 -3.15 -5.65
N PHE A 73 -10.83 -2.15 -6.32
CA PHE A 73 -10.39 -0.92 -5.66
C PHE A 73 -11.61 -0.03 -5.38
N ASP A 74 -12.05 -0.04 -4.13
CA ASP A 74 -13.14 0.81 -3.65
C ASP A 74 -12.70 1.53 -2.37
N PRO A 75 -12.50 2.87 -2.40
CA PRO A 75 -12.21 3.67 -1.21
C PRO A 75 -13.19 3.47 -0.05
N GLU A 76 -14.42 3.05 -0.35
CA GLU A 76 -15.49 2.84 0.61
C GLU A 76 -15.74 1.36 0.90
N PHE A 77 -14.85 0.44 0.50
CA PHE A 77 -15.03 -1.02 0.66
C PHE A 77 -15.31 -1.44 2.10
N ALA A 78 -14.78 -0.71 3.08
CA ALA A 78 -15.01 -0.96 4.50
C ALA A 78 -16.51 -0.87 4.88
N GLN A 79 -17.31 -0.10 4.14
CA GLN A 79 -18.75 0.02 4.36
C GLN A 79 -19.51 -1.27 4.02
N ALA A 80 -18.98 -2.09 3.11
CA ALA A 80 -19.60 -3.36 2.71
C ALA A 80 -19.76 -4.35 3.88
N TYR A 81 -18.89 -4.26 4.88
CA TYR A 81 -18.91 -5.11 6.07
C TYR A 81 -20.02 -4.75 7.07
N LYS A 82 -20.65 -3.57 6.95
CA LYS A 82 -21.72 -3.10 7.85
C LYS A 82 -21.37 -3.17 9.35
N PHE A 83 -20.09 -2.96 9.70
CA PHE A 83 -19.61 -2.98 11.09
C PHE A 83 -20.37 -2.05 12.05
N PRO A 84 -20.89 -0.88 11.65
CA PRO A 84 -21.70 -0.04 12.54
C PRO A 84 -22.98 -0.70 13.07
N ALA A 85 -23.47 -1.77 12.41
CA ALA A 85 -24.65 -2.52 12.87
C ALA A 85 -24.32 -3.53 14.00
N ARG A 86 -23.04 -3.77 14.28
CA ARG A 86 -22.61 -4.73 15.30
C ARG A 86 -22.74 -4.14 16.70
N GLN A 87 -23.37 -4.88 17.60
CA GLN A 87 -23.65 -4.45 18.98
C GLN A 87 -22.88 -5.22 20.05
N VAL A 88 -22.18 -6.30 19.67
CA VAL A 88 -21.45 -7.19 20.58
C VAL A 88 -19.95 -7.06 20.31
N ALA A 89 -19.16 -6.84 21.37
CA ALA A 89 -17.71 -6.75 21.27
C ALA A 89 -17.08 -8.08 20.84
N ALA A 90 -15.84 -8.06 20.34
CA ALA A 90 -15.15 -9.28 19.93
C ALA A 90 -14.85 -10.20 21.13
N GLY A 91 -15.05 -11.50 20.94
CA GLY A 91 -14.83 -12.52 21.97
C GLY A 91 -15.94 -12.65 23.01
N GLN A 92 -16.99 -11.83 22.96
CA GLN A 92 -18.16 -11.99 23.84
C GLN A 92 -19.19 -12.95 23.24
N GLU A 93 -19.93 -13.64 24.09
CA GLU A 93 -21.00 -14.54 23.66
C GLU A 93 -22.13 -13.76 22.99
N ASN A 94 -22.57 -14.25 21.83
CA ASN A 94 -23.64 -13.62 21.09
C ASN A 94 -25.01 -14.10 21.61
N ALA A 95 -25.76 -13.20 22.26
CA ALA A 95 -27.09 -13.51 22.79
C ALA A 95 -28.10 -14.00 21.72
N ALA A 96 -27.90 -13.67 20.44
CA ALA A 96 -28.74 -14.14 19.34
C ALA A 96 -28.41 -15.57 18.88
N LYS A 97 -27.23 -16.10 19.23
CA LYS A 97 -26.75 -17.44 18.88
C LYS A 97 -26.04 -18.07 20.08
N PRO A 98 -26.79 -18.71 21.00
CA PRO A 98 -26.24 -19.31 22.21
C PRO A 98 -25.09 -20.29 21.89
N GLY A 99 -24.01 -20.24 22.66
CA GLY A 99 -22.83 -21.08 22.47
C GLY A 99 -21.90 -20.64 21.33
N THR A 100 -22.11 -19.46 20.74
CA THR A 100 -21.17 -18.85 19.80
C THR A 100 -20.68 -17.51 20.31
N CYS A 101 -19.38 -17.27 20.15
CA CYS A 101 -18.77 -15.99 20.47
C CYS A 101 -18.67 -15.13 19.21
N GLN A 102 -18.66 -13.83 19.41
CA GLN A 102 -18.55 -12.89 18.32
C GLN A 102 -17.10 -12.83 17.81
N ASN A 103 -16.94 -13.00 16.50
CA ASN A 103 -15.65 -12.95 15.82
C ASN A 103 -15.00 -11.56 15.85
N SER A 104 -13.73 -11.43 15.46
CA SER A 104 -13.03 -10.15 15.38
C SER A 104 -13.15 -9.56 13.97
N ALA A 105 -13.67 -8.35 13.90
CA ALA A 105 -13.73 -7.54 12.70
C ALA A 105 -12.32 -7.13 12.27
N ILE A 106 -11.42 -6.81 13.20
CA ILE A 106 -10.03 -6.43 12.88
C ILE A 106 -9.34 -7.58 12.15
N VAL A 107 -9.46 -8.81 12.69
CA VAL A 107 -8.88 -10.02 12.10
C VAL A 107 -9.49 -10.31 10.72
N THR A 108 -10.81 -10.12 10.57
CA THR A 108 -11.50 -10.28 9.28
C THR A 108 -10.97 -9.30 8.24
N VAL A 109 -10.91 -8.00 8.58
CA VAL A 109 -10.46 -6.95 7.67
C VAL A 109 -8.99 -7.11 7.29
N VAL A 110 -8.10 -7.41 8.23
CA VAL A 110 -6.67 -7.56 7.92
C VAL A 110 -6.43 -8.78 7.02
N ALA A 111 -7.19 -9.86 7.21
CA ALA A 111 -7.14 -11.04 6.37
C ALA A 111 -7.64 -10.73 4.95
N ASP A 112 -8.80 -10.09 4.81
CA ASP A 112 -9.38 -9.78 3.51
C ASP A 112 -8.60 -8.69 2.75
N LEU A 113 -8.05 -7.71 3.46
CA LEU A 113 -7.16 -6.69 2.88
C LEU A 113 -5.91 -7.35 2.29
N THR A 114 -5.28 -8.25 3.05
CA THR A 114 -4.10 -9.00 2.61
C THR A 114 -4.43 -9.93 1.44
N ASP A 115 -5.56 -10.63 1.52
CA ASP A 115 -6.06 -11.49 0.45
C ASP A 115 -6.31 -10.71 -0.85
N THR A 116 -6.95 -9.55 -0.76
CA THR A 116 -7.21 -8.66 -1.90
C THR A 116 -5.91 -8.15 -2.53
N ASN A 117 -4.94 -7.77 -1.69
CA ASN A 117 -3.63 -7.29 -2.16
C ASN A 117 -2.82 -8.40 -2.85
N VAL A 118 -2.85 -9.62 -2.33
CA VAL A 118 -1.97 -10.72 -2.77
C VAL A 118 -2.61 -11.59 -3.84
N ASN A 119 -3.89 -11.95 -3.68
CA ASN A 119 -4.60 -12.89 -4.53
C ASN A 119 -5.39 -12.20 -5.65
N GLN A 120 -6.13 -11.14 -5.34
CA GLN A 120 -6.95 -10.47 -6.36
C GLN A 120 -6.13 -9.51 -7.23
N ASN A 121 -5.22 -8.74 -6.63
CA ASN A 121 -4.43 -7.74 -7.34
C ASN A 121 -3.04 -8.18 -7.76
N ILE A 122 -2.62 -9.41 -7.40
CA ILE A 122 -1.28 -9.99 -7.54
C ILE A 122 -0.23 -9.09 -6.87
N TRP A 123 0.56 -9.66 -5.95
CA TRP A 123 1.65 -8.93 -5.31
C TRP A 123 2.75 -8.55 -6.33
N ILE A 124 2.91 -7.27 -6.62
CA ILE A 124 3.77 -6.80 -7.71
C ILE A 124 5.25 -6.82 -7.30
N SER A 125 5.57 -6.45 -6.06
CA SER A 125 6.94 -6.28 -5.57
C SER A 125 7.78 -7.56 -5.63
N SER A 126 7.16 -8.74 -5.60
CA SER A 126 7.86 -10.02 -5.74
C SER A 126 7.91 -10.53 -7.17
N SER A 127 7.20 -9.90 -8.12
CA SER A 127 7.11 -10.39 -9.50
C SER A 127 8.46 -10.30 -10.23
N LEU A 128 8.72 -11.26 -11.12
CA LEU A 128 10.00 -11.36 -11.81
C LEU A 128 10.32 -10.09 -12.63
N ILE A 129 9.36 -9.56 -13.38
CA ILE A 129 9.57 -8.36 -14.20
C ILE A 129 9.83 -7.13 -13.32
N TYR A 130 9.17 -7.03 -12.16
CA TYR A 130 9.43 -5.95 -11.21
C TYR A 130 10.86 -6.02 -10.65
N LYS A 131 11.35 -7.23 -10.38
CA LYS A 131 12.73 -7.43 -9.88
C LYS A 131 13.82 -7.23 -10.92
N LEU A 132 13.55 -7.58 -12.18
CA LEU A 132 14.52 -7.40 -13.26
C LEU A 132 14.69 -5.92 -13.62
N GLY A 133 13.73 -5.09 -13.24
CA GLY A 133 13.75 -3.68 -13.56
C GLY A 133 13.61 -3.41 -15.07
N LEU A 134 13.76 -2.15 -15.43
CA LEU A 134 13.87 -1.70 -16.82
C LEU A 134 15.35 -1.52 -17.15
N PHE A 135 15.94 -2.46 -17.91
CA PHE A 135 17.36 -2.41 -18.30
C PHE A 135 18.35 -2.28 -17.11
N GLY A 136 18.05 -2.94 -15.98
CA GLY A 136 18.88 -2.88 -14.77
C GLY A 136 18.57 -1.70 -13.83
N MET A 137 17.55 -0.89 -14.14
CA MET A 137 16.99 0.11 -13.23
C MET A 137 15.76 -0.44 -12.53
N ASP A 138 15.71 -0.41 -11.21
CA ASP A 138 14.52 -0.82 -10.45
C ASP A 138 13.31 0.06 -10.79
N TRP A 139 12.11 -0.54 -10.87
CA TRP A 139 10.89 0.20 -11.19
C TRP A 139 10.54 1.26 -10.13
N ASP A 140 10.95 1.08 -8.87
CA ASP A 140 10.86 2.09 -7.78
C ASP A 140 11.61 3.41 -8.09
N HIS A 141 12.43 3.42 -9.14
CA HIS A 141 13.16 4.62 -9.60
C HIS A 141 12.65 5.12 -10.95
N THR A 142 11.62 4.49 -11.50
CA THR A 142 11.05 4.84 -12.79
C THR A 142 9.75 5.63 -12.60
N PRO A 143 9.38 6.54 -13.51
CA PRO A 143 8.14 7.32 -13.38
C PRO A 143 6.84 6.51 -13.61
N PHE A 144 6.94 5.20 -13.80
CA PHE A 144 5.84 4.38 -14.31
C PHE A 144 5.87 2.98 -13.65
N PHE A 145 4.70 2.40 -13.42
CA PHE A 145 4.50 1.00 -13.02
C PHE A 145 4.84 0.60 -11.56
N ASP A 146 5.17 1.57 -10.72
CA ASP A 146 5.50 1.45 -9.28
C ASP A 146 4.32 1.79 -8.35
N ASN A 147 3.44 2.71 -8.75
CA ASN A 147 2.29 3.19 -7.95
C ASN A 147 1.47 2.09 -7.26
N LYS A 148 1.13 1.02 -7.99
CA LYS A 148 0.35 -0.10 -7.42
C LYS A 148 1.17 -0.91 -6.42
N ALA A 149 2.46 -1.08 -6.64
CA ALA A 149 3.36 -1.74 -5.69
C ALA A 149 3.51 -0.87 -4.42
N SER A 150 3.69 0.44 -4.57
CA SER A 150 3.76 1.38 -3.45
C SER A 150 2.48 1.41 -2.61
N PHE A 151 1.29 1.37 -3.24
CA PHE A 151 0.02 1.18 -2.54
C PHE A 151 -0.03 -0.14 -1.76
N GLN A 152 0.34 -1.27 -2.39
CA GLN A 152 0.35 -2.59 -1.75
C GLN A 152 1.29 -2.62 -0.53
N ARG A 153 2.47 -2.01 -0.64
CA ARG A 153 3.44 -1.89 0.46
C ARG A 153 2.88 -1.05 1.62
N GLY A 154 2.26 0.09 1.32
CA GLY A 154 1.64 0.94 2.34
C GLY A 154 0.52 0.23 3.10
N ALA A 155 -0.37 -0.49 2.40
CA ALA A 155 -1.42 -1.29 3.02
C ALA A 155 -0.84 -2.45 3.86
N ASN A 156 0.19 -3.13 3.36
CA ASN A 156 0.87 -4.23 4.05
C ASN A 156 1.62 -3.77 5.31
N GLN A 157 2.19 -2.56 5.32
CA GLN A 157 2.80 -1.99 6.52
C GLN A 157 1.79 -1.91 7.68
N VAL A 158 0.56 -1.48 7.40
CA VAL A 158 -0.50 -1.44 8.42
C VAL A 158 -0.85 -2.86 8.87
N ALA A 159 -1.01 -3.80 7.94
CA ALA A 159 -1.29 -5.20 8.26
C ALA A 159 -0.20 -5.81 9.17
N ARG A 160 1.07 -5.53 8.89
CA ARG A 160 2.21 -5.96 9.73
C ARG A 160 2.13 -5.43 11.15
N ARG A 161 1.85 -4.14 11.32
CA ARG A 161 1.72 -3.53 12.65
C ARG A 161 0.54 -4.10 13.42
N VAL A 162 -0.61 -4.25 12.76
CA VAL A 162 -1.80 -4.86 13.37
C VAL A 162 -1.53 -6.31 13.76
N ALA A 163 -0.77 -7.08 12.98
CA ALA A 163 -0.41 -8.45 13.33
C ALA A 163 0.40 -8.54 14.63
N ILE A 164 1.30 -7.57 14.86
CA ILE A 164 2.06 -7.46 16.11
C ILE A 164 1.10 -7.20 17.27
N GLU A 165 0.23 -6.20 17.15
CA GLU A 165 -0.74 -5.85 18.19
C GLU A 165 -1.74 -6.99 18.47
N LEU A 166 -2.18 -7.70 17.43
CA LEU A 166 -3.03 -8.87 17.56
C LEU A 166 -2.34 -9.98 18.37
N ALA A 167 -1.11 -10.33 18.04
CA ALA A 167 -0.41 -11.41 18.73
C ALA A 167 0.01 -11.04 20.17
N ASP A 168 0.46 -9.80 20.38
CA ASP A 168 1.08 -9.40 21.64
C ASP A 168 0.08 -8.86 22.68
N ASN A 169 -1.00 -8.21 22.23
CA ASN A 169 -1.90 -7.45 23.08
C ASN A 169 -3.38 -7.86 22.97
N LEU A 170 -3.91 -8.11 21.77
CA LEU A 170 -5.35 -8.32 21.57
C LEU A 170 -5.77 -9.79 21.64
N GLY A 171 -4.92 -10.73 21.24
CA GLY A 171 -5.22 -12.16 21.19
C GLY A 171 -4.98 -12.90 22.50
N ARG A 172 -4.71 -12.17 23.60
CA ARG A 172 -4.38 -12.73 24.90
C ARG A 172 -4.63 -11.71 26.01
N VAL A 173 -4.97 -12.19 27.21
CA VAL A 173 -4.93 -11.38 28.42
C VAL A 173 -3.47 -11.22 28.86
N ARG A 174 -3.00 -9.97 28.97
CA ARG A 174 -1.60 -9.67 29.32
C ARG A 174 -1.18 -10.33 30.63
N GLY A 175 -0.03 -11.01 30.59
CA GLY A 175 0.66 -11.53 31.78
C GLY A 175 0.11 -12.85 32.35
N THR A 176 -1.06 -13.32 31.89
CA THR A 176 -1.72 -14.51 32.47
C THR A 176 -2.09 -15.58 31.45
N SER A 177 -2.08 -15.26 30.15
CA SER A 177 -2.42 -16.22 29.09
C SER A 177 -1.28 -16.43 28.10
N SER A 178 -1.22 -17.65 27.56
CA SER A 178 -0.26 -18.04 26.53
C SER A 178 -0.54 -17.29 25.23
N ILE A 179 0.51 -17.07 24.44
CA ILE A 179 0.38 -16.51 23.09
C ILE A 179 -0.42 -17.49 22.22
N ASN A 180 -1.35 -16.96 21.43
CA ASN A 180 -2.07 -17.76 20.44
C ASN A 180 -1.15 -18.09 19.25
N ASN A 181 -0.97 -19.39 18.97
CA ASN A 181 -0.07 -19.85 17.92
C ASN A 181 -0.47 -19.34 16.52
N ASP A 182 -1.76 -19.31 16.19
CA ASP A 182 -2.22 -18.82 14.89
C ASP A 182 -1.86 -17.34 14.69
N LEU A 183 -2.07 -16.50 15.72
CA LEU A 183 -1.69 -15.08 15.64
C LEU A 183 -0.17 -14.89 15.60
N GLN A 184 0.59 -15.72 16.31
CA GLN A 184 2.05 -15.70 16.27
C GLN A 184 2.57 -16.07 14.87
N ASP A 185 2.00 -17.11 14.25
CA ASP A 185 2.33 -17.53 12.89
C ASP A 185 1.95 -16.47 11.87
N ALA A 186 0.76 -15.87 12.00
CA ALA A 186 0.32 -14.77 11.15
C ALA A 186 1.29 -13.57 11.22
N ARG A 187 1.70 -13.18 12.44
CA ARG A 187 2.68 -12.13 12.67
C ARG A 187 4.04 -12.45 12.05
N GLY A 188 4.52 -13.69 12.14
CA GLY A 188 5.79 -14.08 11.53
C GLY A 188 5.73 -14.03 10.00
N ASN A 189 4.66 -14.56 9.43
CA ASN A 189 4.47 -14.67 7.99
C ASN A 189 4.25 -13.33 7.30
N ILE A 190 3.47 -12.41 7.88
CA ILE A 190 3.21 -11.10 7.27
C ILE A 190 4.44 -10.16 7.32
N GLN A 191 5.32 -10.36 8.30
CA GLN A 191 6.57 -9.60 8.42
C GLN A 191 7.64 -10.05 7.42
N PHE A 192 7.40 -11.13 6.68
CA PHE A 192 8.32 -11.60 5.67
C PHE A 192 8.58 -10.55 4.59
N ASP A 193 9.79 -10.56 4.04
CA ASP A 193 10.27 -9.62 3.03
C ASP A 193 9.31 -9.48 1.84
N GLU A 194 9.16 -8.25 1.32
CA GLU A 194 8.18 -7.90 0.29
C GLU A 194 8.62 -8.34 -1.11
N GLY A 195 9.93 -8.50 -1.29
CA GLY A 195 10.57 -8.69 -2.57
C GLY A 195 11.22 -10.06 -2.69
N THR A 196 10.73 -11.12 -2.05
CA THR A 196 11.34 -12.46 -2.19
C THR A 196 10.65 -13.26 -3.30
N TRP A 197 11.47 -13.80 -4.21
CA TRP A 197 11.03 -14.61 -5.37
C TRP A 197 11.53 -16.05 -5.24
N TYR A 198 11.12 -16.92 -6.16
CA TYR A 198 11.51 -18.34 -6.20
C TYR A 198 13.03 -18.60 -6.17
N PHE A 199 13.85 -17.61 -6.55
CA PHE A 199 15.30 -17.69 -6.50
C PHE A 199 15.87 -16.43 -5.84
N GLY A 200 16.86 -16.63 -4.96
CA GLY A 200 17.64 -15.56 -4.36
C GLY A 200 19.14 -15.87 -4.41
N THR A 201 19.96 -14.83 -4.33
CA THR A 201 21.43 -14.93 -4.36
C THR A 201 22.04 -15.05 -2.96
N ASP A 202 21.28 -14.73 -1.90
CA ASP A 202 21.79 -14.73 -0.52
C ASP A 202 20.73 -15.22 0.49
N PRO A 203 20.82 -16.46 1.02
CA PRO A 203 21.64 -17.56 0.49
C PRO A 203 21.19 -17.95 -0.92
N LEU A 204 22.14 -18.41 -1.75
CA LEU A 204 21.88 -18.90 -3.09
C LEU A 204 20.98 -20.15 -3.03
N GLY A 205 19.80 -20.08 -3.63
CA GLY A 205 18.92 -21.24 -3.69
C GLY A 205 17.47 -20.93 -4.00
N PHE A 206 16.67 -21.99 -4.01
CA PHE A 206 15.23 -21.90 -4.13
C PHE A 206 14.63 -21.38 -2.84
N LYS A 207 13.80 -20.34 -2.96
CA LYS A 207 13.10 -19.70 -1.83
C LYS A 207 11.60 -19.79 -2.05
N THR A 208 10.86 -19.84 -0.95
CA THR A 208 9.40 -19.67 -1.01
C THR A 208 9.09 -18.20 -1.33
N PRO A 209 8.28 -17.90 -2.38
CA PRO A 209 7.94 -16.53 -2.73
C PRO A 209 7.14 -15.83 -1.63
N THR A 210 7.29 -14.50 -1.52
CA THR A 210 6.54 -13.65 -0.58
C THR A 210 5.02 -13.91 -0.57
N PRO A 211 4.32 -14.03 -1.72
CA PRO A 211 2.88 -14.27 -1.74
C PRO A 211 2.45 -15.51 -0.96
N ASN A 212 3.28 -16.55 -0.90
CA ASN A 212 2.93 -17.77 -0.17
C ASN A 212 2.95 -17.52 1.35
N TYR A 213 3.93 -16.79 1.86
CA TYR A 213 3.94 -16.40 3.28
C TYR A 213 2.73 -15.54 3.62
N TYR A 214 2.37 -14.57 2.78
CA TYR A 214 1.22 -13.71 3.05
C TYR A 214 -0.11 -14.48 2.99
N ARG A 215 -0.25 -15.49 2.11
CA ARG A 215 -1.39 -16.41 2.12
C ARG A 215 -1.44 -17.22 3.42
N SER A 216 -0.32 -17.74 3.89
CA SER A 216 -0.25 -18.44 5.18
C SER A 216 -0.67 -17.53 6.34
N ALA A 217 -0.32 -16.24 6.30
CA ALA A 217 -0.80 -15.28 7.31
C ALA A 217 -2.33 -15.12 7.28
N VAL A 218 -2.93 -15.01 6.08
CA VAL A 218 -4.39 -14.95 5.89
C VAL A 218 -5.07 -16.20 6.44
N GLU A 219 -4.53 -17.38 6.16
CA GLU A 219 -5.06 -18.63 6.68
C GLU A 219 -5.02 -18.67 8.22
N SER A 220 -3.91 -18.26 8.83
CA SER A 220 -3.78 -18.21 10.29
C SER A 220 -4.76 -17.21 10.93
N TRP A 221 -4.95 -16.01 10.36
CA TRP A 221 -5.97 -15.08 10.85
C TRP A 221 -7.39 -15.65 10.76
N ARG A 222 -7.72 -16.32 9.65
CA ARG A 222 -9.04 -16.97 9.48
C ARG A 222 -9.24 -18.10 10.50
N LYS A 223 -8.21 -18.90 10.78
CA LYS A 223 -8.25 -19.94 11.83
C LYS A 223 -8.46 -19.35 13.21
N PHE A 224 -7.75 -18.27 13.55
CA PHE A 224 -7.96 -17.56 14.82
C PHE A 224 -9.42 -17.09 14.94
N ASN A 225 -9.97 -16.49 13.88
CA ASN A 225 -11.34 -15.99 13.89
C ASN A 225 -12.37 -17.12 14.06
N SER A 226 -12.13 -18.26 13.40
CA SER A 226 -12.97 -19.47 13.59
C SER A 226 -12.88 -20.02 15.02
N SER A 227 -11.70 -20.01 15.63
CA SER A 227 -11.52 -20.40 17.04
C SER A 227 -12.15 -19.40 18.01
N LEU A 228 -12.20 -18.11 17.63
CA LEU A 228 -12.89 -17.09 18.41
C LEU A 228 -14.40 -17.27 18.34
N GLU A 229 -14.95 -17.66 17.19
CA GLU A 229 -16.40 -17.96 17.04
C GLU A 229 -16.87 -19.12 17.91
N THR A 230 -16.00 -20.10 18.14
CA THR A 230 -16.28 -21.26 19.00
C THR A 230 -15.96 -21.02 20.48
N CYS A 231 -15.65 -19.76 20.86
CA CYS A 231 -15.22 -19.38 22.21
C CYS A 231 -13.96 -20.11 22.71
N ALA A 232 -13.17 -20.71 21.81
CA ALA A 232 -11.94 -21.43 22.15
C ALA A 232 -10.71 -20.50 22.21
N ALA A 233 -10.78 -19.34 21.57
CA ALA A 233 -9.77 -18.28 21.64
C ALA A 233 -10.30 -17.06 22.38
N ILE A 234 -9.38 -16.24 22.92
CA ILE A 234 -9.70 -15.03 23.67
C ILE A 234 -9.33 -13.82 22.82
N PHE A 235 -10.21 -12.83 22.79
CA PHE A 235 -9.93 -11.50 22.28
C PHE A 235 -10.14 -10.47 23.39
N ASP A 236 -9.11 -9.69 23.69
CA ASP A 236 -9.06 -8.79 24.83
C ASP A 236 -9.44 -7.35 24.43
N ALA A 237 -10.75 -7.09 24.34
CA ALA A 237 -11.34 -5.81 23.92
C ALA A 237 -11.38 -4.74 25.04
N ARG A 238 -10.29 -4.55 25.79
CA ARG A 238 -10.20 -3.57 26.90
C ARG A 238 -9.76 -2.17 26.44
N ALA A 239 -10.10 -1.16 27.23
CA ALA A 239 -9.78 0.24 26.94
C ALA A 239 -8.26 0.51 26.85
N ASP A 240 -7.43 -0.11 27.69
CA ASP A 240 -5.97 0.03 27.65
C ASP A 240 -5.36 -0.58 26.37
N ASN A 241 -5.93 -1.68 25.88
CA ASN A 241 -5.55 -2.27 24.61
C ASN A 241 -5.95 -1.39 23.43
N LEU A 242 -7.13 -0.75 23.49
CA LEU A 242 -7.55 0.22 22.48
C LEU A 242 -6.62 1.44 22.43
N VAL A 243 -6.22 1.97 23.60
CA VAL A 243 -5.24 3.07 23.70
C VAL A 243 -3.94 2.70 22.99
N GLN A 244 -3.39 1.50 23.25
CA GLN A 244 -2.15 1.06 22.62
C GLN A 244 -2.30 0.90 21.10
N LEU A 245 -3.40 0.30 20.65
CA LEU A 245 -3.66 0.15 19.21
C LEU A 245 -3.72 1.51 18.50
N LEU A 246 -4.46 2.46 19.07
CA LEU A 246 -4.57 3.83 18.53
C LEU A 246 -3.23 4.56 18.55
N ASP A 247 -2.43 4.40 19.60
CA ASP A 247 -1.11 5.04 19.71
C ASP A 247 -0.15 4.52 18.62
N ARG A 248 -0.15 3.21 18.36
CA ARG A 248 0.68 2.60 17.31
C ARG A 248 0.24 3.01 15.91
N MET A 249 -1.08 3.08 15.67
CA MET A 249 -1.65 3.60 14.43
C MET A 249 -1.28 5.07 14.21
N ALA A 250 -1.40 5.91 15.24
CA ALA A 250 -1.06 7.33 15.21
C ALA A 250 0.45 7.57 15.00
N SER A 251 1.29 6.74 15.60
CA SER A 251 2.76 6.77 15.40
C SER A 251 3.13 6.45 13.95
N ASP A 252 2.48 5.44 13.36
CA ASP A 252 2.70 5.08 11.95
C ASP A 252 2.29 6.19 10.99
N LEU A 253 1.16 6.85 11.24
CA LEU A 253 0.73 8.04 10.50
C LEU A 253 1.71 9.21 10.66
N GLY A 254 2.25 9.40 11.87
CA GLY A 254 3.26 10.43 12.13
C GLY A 254 4.51 10.25 11.28
N ASN A 255 5.02 9.02 11.17
CA ASN A 255 6.19 8.71 10.33
C ASN A 255 5.91 8.99 8.85
N THR A 256 4.75 8.57 8.33
CA THR A 256 4.37 8.83 6.94
C THR A 256 4.19 10.32 6.67
N SER A 257 3.58 11.06 7.59
CA SER A 257 3.43 12.51 7.47
C SER A 257 4.79 13.21 7.37
N ASP A 258 5.79 12.79 8.14
CA ASP A 258 7.13 13.38 8.06
C ASP A 258 7.81 13.06 6.72
N ILE A 259 7.65 11.84 6.21
CA ILE A 259 8.17 11.46 4.88
C ILE A 259 7.55 12.31 3.77
N LEU A 260 6.23 12.51 3.80
CA LEU A 260 5.54 13.36 2.81
C LEU A 260 5.99 14.82 2.91
N ARG A 261 6.08 15.34 4.14
CA ARG A 261 6.53 16.71 4.41
C ARG A 261 7.95 16.93 3.88
N ARG A 262 8.91 16.09 4.25
CA ARG A 262 10.31 16.20 3.78
C ARG A 262 10.38 16.16 2.25
N ARG A 263 9.64 15.27 1.58
CA ARG A 263 9.62 15.23 0.11
C ARG A 263 9.04 16.51 -0.50
N SER A 264 7.97 17.05 0.07
CA SER A 264 7.32 18.28 -0.37
C SER A 264 8.21 19.52 -0.19
N GLU A 265 8.97 19.59 0.91
CA GLU A 265 9.86 20.72 1.21
C GLU A 265 11.18 20.67 0.43
N GLU A 266 11.78 19.48 0.32
CA GLU A 266 13.10 19.31 -0.31
C GLU A 266 13.03 19.18 -1.84
N PHE A 267 11.88 18.80 -2.38
CA PHE A 267 11.67 18.58 -3.81
C PHE A 267 10.34 19.20 -4.25
N ASN A 268 10.37 20.00 -5.32
CA ASN A 268 9.20 20.76 -5.79
C ASN A 268 9.09 20.77 -7.33
N ALA A 269 9.52 19.67 -7.96
CA ALA A 269 9.53 19.55 -9.43
C ALA A 269 8.13 19.34 -10.06
N GLY A 270 7.05 19.47 -9.28
CA GLY A 270 5.68 19.37 -9.78
C GLY A 270 5.35 17.97 -10.29
N TRP A 271 4.87 17.90 -11.54
CA TRP A 271 4.60 16.63 -12.23
C TRP A 271 5.88 15.89 -12.66
N PHE A 272 7.05 16.52 -12.55
CA PHE A 272 8.33 15.90 -12.89
C PHE A 272 9.02 15.28 -11.67
N ASP A 273 8.38 15.33 -10.48
CA ASP A 273 8.82 14.56 -9.32
C ASP A 273 8.27 13.13 -9.39
N THR A 274 9.06 12.26 -10.01
CA THR A 274 8.73 10.84 -10.25
C THR A 274 8.85 9.95 -9.02
N ARG A 275 9.09 10.53 -7.83
CA ARG A 275 9.05 9.79 -6.55
C ARG A 275 7.93 10.27 -5.66
N ALA A 276 7.33 11.43 -5.98
CA ALA A 276 6.22 11.98 -5.23
C ALA A 276 4.97 11.11 -5.35
N ASP A 277 4.73 10.56 -6.54
CA ASP A 277 3.67 9.58 -6.79
C ASP A 277 3.82 8.33 -5.92
N ASP A 278 5.01 7.76 -5.86
CA ASP A 278 5.32 6.61 -5.05
C ASP A 278 5.02 6.83 -3.56
N ARG A 279 5.46 7.97 -3.02
CA ARG A 279 5.20 8.35 -1.62
C ARG A 279 3.72 8.63 -1.37
N PHE A 280 3.05 9.24 -2.33
CA PHE A 280 1.62 9.47 -2.26
C PHE A 280 0.84 8.16 -2.23
N TRP A 281 1.12 7.22 -3.14
CA TRP A 281 0.40 5.94 -3.21
C TRP A 281 0.69 5.06 -2.01
N PHE A 282 1.91 5.10 -1.48
CA PHE A 282 2.23 4.47 -0.21
C PHE A 282 1.39 5.00 0.94
N ALA A 283 1.33 6.33 1.10
CA ALA A 283 0.52 6.97 2.13
C ALA A 283 -0.99 6.69 1.92
N TYR A 284 -1.44 6.70 0.67
CA TYR A 284 -2.81 6.38 0.30
C TYR A 284 -3.15 4.92 0.68
N GLY A 285 -2.28 3.95 0.38
CA GLY A 285 -2.45 2.55 0.77
C GLY A 285 -2.50 2.35 2.28
N GLN A 286 -1.68 3.08 3.01
CA GLN A 286 -1.71 3.09 4.47
C GLN A 286 -3.05 3.63 4.99
N LEU A 287 -3.51 4.79 4.52
CA LEU A 287 -4.80 5.36 4.92
C LEU A 287 -5.99 4.49 4.53
N TYR A 288 -5.91 3.83 3.37
CA TYR A 288 -6.92 2.88 2.90
C TYR A 288 -7.07 1.70 3.86
N ALA A 289 -5.95 1.11 4.27
CA ALA A 289 -5.95 0.03 5.26
C ALA A 289 -6.40 0.52 6.65
N GLN A 290 -5.90 1.67 7.10
CA GLN A 290 -6.27 2.24 8.40
C GLN A 290 -7.76 2.59 8.48
N TYR A 291 -8.36 3.11 7.42
CA TYR A 291 -9.78 3.39 7.39
C TYR A 291 -10.62 2.14 7.64
N ALA A 292 -10.32 1.04 6.94
CA ALA A 292 -11.03 -0.21 7.14
C ALA A 292 -10.79 -0.81 8.53
N LEU A 293 -9.54 -0.74 9.01
CA LEU A 293 -9.19 -1.24 10.34
C LEU A 293 -9.81 -0.42 11.45
N LEU A 294 -9.96 0.89 11.32
CA LEU A 294 -10.63 1.72 12.33
C LEU A 294 -12.14 1.48 12.38
N GLN A 295 -12.78 1.24 11.23
CA GLN A 295 -14.18 0.77 11.21
C GLN A 295 -14.33 -0.58 11.93
N ALA A 296 -13.38 -1.50 11.71
CA ALA A 296 -13.36 -2.79 12.38
C ALA A 296 -13.06 -2.67 13.89
N THR A 297 -12.10 -1.84 14.28
CA THR A 297 -11.78 -1.55 15.68
C THR A 297 -12.98 -0.97 16.39
N ARG A 298 -13.76 -0.09 15.74
CA ARG A 298 -15.00 0.42 16.30
C ARG A 298 -16.00 -0.68 16.65
N ALA A 299 -16.13 -1.68 15.77
CA ALA A 299 -17.00 -2.83 15.99
C ALA A 299 -16.49 -3.75 17.10
N ASP A 300 -15.18 -4.04 17.13
CA ASP A 300 -14.60 -4.95 18.11
C ASP A 300 -14.58 -4.37 19.54
N PHE A 301 -14.48 -3.04 19.66
CA PHE A 301 -14.45 -2.30 20.93
C PHE A 301 -15.75 -1.50 21.20
N VAL A 302 -16.89 -1.97 20.68
CA VAL A 302 -18.17 -1.24 20.75
C VAL A 302 -18.57 -0.85 22.18
N ASP A 303 -18.32 -1.71 23.17
CA ASP A 303 -18.61 -1.43 24.58
C ASP A 303 -17.75 -0.29 25.12
N VAL A 304 -16.43 -0.32 24.90
CA VAL A 304 -15.51 0.76 25.32
C VAL A 304 -15.90 2.09 24.68
N ILE A 305 -16.24 2.07 23.40
CA ILE A 305 -16.62 3.28 22.65
C ILE A 305 -17.93 3.88 23.18
N ARG A 306 -18.91 3.03 23.50
CA ARG A 306 -20.17 3.46 24.11
C ARG A 306 -19.94 4.02 25.51
N ASP A 307 -19.21 3.29 26.35
CA ASP A 307 -19.00 3.62 27.76
C ASP A 307 -18.19 4.90 27.94
N ARG A 308 -17.24 5.18 27.03
CA ARG A 308 -16.43 6.41 27.02
C ARG A 308 -16.96 7.50 26.10
N ASN A 309 -18.16 7.31 25.53
CA ASN A 309 -18.82 8.27 24.64
C ASN A 309 -17.93 8.78 23.48
N LEU A 310 -17.17 7.88 22.84
CA LEU A 310 -16.18 8.23 21.81
C LEU A 310 -16.78 8.39 20.41
N THR A 311 -18.08 8.10 20.25
CA THR A 311 -18.77 8.01 18.96
C THR A 311 -18.59 9.24 18.07
N ALA A 312 -18.69 10.45 18.64
CA ALA A 312 -18.58 11.69 17.87
C ALA A 312 -17.17 11.90 17.31
N ILE A 313 -16.14 11.79 18.17
CA ILE A 313 -14.72 11.96 17.79
C ILE A 313 -14.32 10.88 16.77
N TRP A 314 -14.77 9.64 16.99
CA TRP A 314 -14.50 8.53 16.08
C TRP A 314 -15.13 8.75 14.69
N THR A 315 -16.38 9.22 14.65
CA THR A 315 -17.07 9.52 13.37
C THR A 315 -16.37 10.66 12.63
N GLN A 316 -15.89 11.68 13.34
CA GLN A 316 -15.11 12.76 12.72
C GLN A 316 -13.80 12.23 12.12
N MET A 317 -13.09 11.35 12.82
CA MET A 317 -11.88 10.70 12.32
C MET A 317 -12.15 9.90 11.03
N GLU A 318 -13.23 9.12 11.01
CA GLU A 318 -13.65 8.36 9.82
C GLU A 318 -13.96 9.29 8.63
N GLN A 319 -14.61 10.44 8.86
CA GLN A 319 -14.86 11.43 7.82
C GLN A 319 -13.56 12.06 7.27
N GLN A 320 -12.55 12.28 8.12
CA GLN A 320 -11.24 12.76 7.65
C GLN A 320 -10.55 11.73 6.75
N LEU A 321 -10.61 10.44 7.13
CA LEU A 321 -10.07 9.35 6.32
C LEU A 321 -10.77 9.23 4.97
N GLN A 322 -12.11 9.27 4.96
CA GLN A 322 -12.88 9.31 3.72
C GLN A 322 -12.52 10.53 2.85
N GLY A 323 -12.34 11.70 3.47
CA GLY A 323 -11.88 12.91 2.78
C GLY A 323 -10.53 12.72 2.09
N ALA A 324 -9.58 12.09 2.77
CA ALA A 324 -8.26 11.77 2.22
C ALA A 324 -8.35 10.79 1.04
N LEU A 325 -9.15 9.71 1.18
CA LEU A 325 -9.30 8.68 0.15
C LEU A 325 -10.10 9.15 -1.08
N ARG A 326 -10.79 10.29 -1.00
CA ARG A 326 -11.41 10.93 -2.18
C ARG A 326 -10.40 11.62 -3.09
N ILE A 327 -9.20 11.94 -2.58
CA ILE A 327 -8.13 12.58 -3.34
C ILE A 327 -7.49 11.55 -4.27
N ARG A 328 -7.98 11.49 -5.51
CA ARG A 328 -7.52 10.57 -6.56
C ARG A 328 -7.21 11.32 -7.84
N PRO A 329 -6.15 12.15 -7.85
CA PRO A 329 -5.72 12.83 -9.07
C PRO A 329 -5.24 11.81 -10.11
N ALA A 330 -5.46 12.10 -11.39
CA ALA A 330 -4.96 11.27 -12.48
C ALA A 330 -3.43 11.26 -12.57
N ILE A 331 -2.80 12.38 -12.18
CA ILE A 331 -1.34 12.55 -12.15
C ILE A 331 -0.98 13.22 -10.83
N ILE A 332 -0.03 12.63 -10.10
CA ILE A 332 0.49 13.20 -8.87
C ILE A 332 1.41 14.38 -9.18
N SER A 333 1.32 15.40 -8.35
CA SER A 333 2.04 16.65 -8.53
C SER A 333 2.56 17.04 -7.16
N ASN A 334 3.85 17.37 -7.13
CA ASN A 334 4.54 17.90 -5.98
C ASN A 334 5.02 19.31 -6.30
N GLY A 335 4.06 20.23 -6.47
CA GLY A 335 4.36 21.65 -6.65
C GLY A 335 4.88 22.29 -5.38
N SER A 336 5.51 23.46 -5.49
CA SER A 336 5.81 24.28 -4.31
C SER A 336 4.52 24.69 -3.61
N GLU A 337 4.57 24.86 -2.29
CA GLU A 337 3.39 25.18 -1.48
C GLU A 337 2.80 26.55 -1.82
N ASP A 338 3.63 27.46 -2.32
CA ASP A 338 3.29 28.80 -2.84
C ASP A 338 3.10 28.81 -4.37
N GLY A 339 3.11 27.63 -5.00
CA GLY A 339 3.06 27.47 -6.45
C GLY A 339 1.70 27.86 -7.04
N TRP A 340 1.71 28.67 -8.10
CA TRP A 340 0.48 29.09 -8.77
C TRP A 340 -0.11 28.00 -9.69
N ILE A 341 0.75 27.24 -10.37
CA ILE A 341 0.34 26.38 -11.49
C ILE A 341 0.18 24.91 -11.08
N MET A 342 1.08 24.42 -10.22
CA MET A 342 1.18 22.99 -9.90
C MET A 342 0.63 22.74 -8.49
N PRO A 343 -0.39 21.86 -8.32
CA PRO A 343 -0.90 21.54 -7.00
C PRO A 343 0.14 20.74 -6.19
N THR A 344 0.07 20.85 -4.86
CA THR A 344 0.84 20.00 -3.94
C THR A 344 -0.05 18.91 -3.35
N HIS A 345 -0.09 17.75 -4.02
CA HIS A 345 -0.87 16.61 -3.54
C HIS A 345 -0.26 16.01 -2.27
N LEU A 346 1.07 16.09 -2.10
CA LEU A 346 1.77 15.57 -0.93
C LEU A 346 1.43 16.37 0.32
N ALA A 347 1.48 17.70 0.25
CA ALA A 347 1.08 18.55 1.38
C ALA A 347 -0.41 18.37 1.73
N THR A 348 -1.28 18.25 0.71
CA THR A 348 -2.71 17.99 0.92
C THR A 348 -2.91 16.66 1.66
N MET A 349 -2.24 15.59 1.23
CA MET A 349 -2.32 14.28 1.89
C MET A 349 -1.75 14.34 3.31
N GLY A 350 -0.60 14.99 3.51
CA GLY A 350 0.01 15.21 4.82
C GLY A 350 -0.92 15.93 5.79
N PHE A 351 -1.65 16.95 5.33
CA PHE A 351 -2.64 17.65 6.13
C PHE A 351 -3.76 16.72 6.65
N TYR A 352 -4.31 15.85 5.80
CA TYR A 352 -5.32 14.87 6.25
C TYR A 352 -4.74 13.86 7.24
N ILE A 353 -3.52 13.37 7.02
CA ILE A 353 -2.84 12.46 7.94
C ILE A 353 -2.70 13.11 9.33
N LEU A 354 -2.29 14.38 9.39
CA LEU A 354 -2.17 15.11 10.66
C LEU A 354 -3.51 15.28 11.37
N ARG A 355 -4.61 15.54 10.64
CA ARG A 355 -5.96 15.64 11.21
C ARG A 355 -6.41 14.30 11.81
N VAL A 356 -6.26 13.21 11.05
CA VAL A 356 -6.60 11.86 11.54
C VAL A 356 -5.79 11.53 12.79
N ARG A 357 -4.47 11.80 12.77
CA ARG A 357 -3.60 11.61 13.93
C ARG A 357 -4.04 12.46 15.13
N SER A 358 -4.47 13.71 14.91
CA SER A 358 -5.01 14.57 15.97
C SER A 358 -6.24 13.95 16.61
N ASN A 359 -7.18 13.42 15.81
CA ASN A 359 -8.36 12.73 16.35
C ASN A 359 -7.98 11.46 17.13
N MET A 360 -6.98 10.69 16.70
CA MET A 360 -6.48 9.53 17.47
C MET A 360 -5.90 9.92 18.83
N VAL A 361 -5.13 11.02 18.88
CA VAL A 361 -4.58 11.55 20.14
C VAL A 361 -5.70 12.04 21.07
N GLU A 362 -6.73 12.68 20.52
CA GLU A 362 -7.92 13.08 21.28
C GLU A 362 -8.66 11.88 21.85
N LEU A 363 -8.93 10.85 21.04
CA LEU A 363 -9.54 9.58 21.49
C LEU A 363 -8.75 8.97 22.65
N ARG A 364 -7.41 8.92 22.53
CA ARG A 364 -6.53 8.45 23.60
C ARG A 364 -6.69 9.27 24.88
N SER A 365 -6.69 10.60 24.75
CA SER A 365 -6.82 11.49 25.91
C SER A 365 -8.15 11.34 26.66
N VAL A 366 -9.22 10.94 25.98
CA VAL A 366 -10.51 10.62 26.61
C VAL A 366 -10.52 9.23 27.23
N LEU A 367 -9.82 8.26 26.63
CA LEU A 367 -9.69 6.90 27.18
C LEU A 367 -8.83 6.86 28.47
N ASP A 368 -7.82 7.72 28.56
CA ASP A 368 -6.92 7.84 29.72
C ASP A 368 -7.56 8.56 30.93
N ARG A 369 -8.66 9.29 30.71
CA ARG A 369 -9.48 9.90 31.77
C ARG A 369 -10.50 8.89 32.29
#